data_AF-A0A144HYD9-F1
#
_entry.id   AF-A0A144HYD9-F1
#
_cell.length_a   1.000
_cell.length_b   1.000
_cell.length_c   1.000
_cell.angle_alpha   90.00
_cell.angle_beta   90.00
_cell.angle_gamma   90.00
#
_symmetry.space_group_name_H-M   'P 1'
#
loop_
_entity.id
_entity.type
_entity.pdbx_description
1 polymer ?
#
loop_
_entity_poly.entity_id
_entity_poly.type
_entity_poly.pdbx_seq_one_letter_code
_entity_poly.pdbx_strand_id
1 'polypeptide(L)'
;GLSVLRSFRLLRVFKLAKSWPTLNLLISIMGKTIGALGNLTFVLGIIIFIFAVMGMQLFGKNYEESKHKFKDNMVPRWNFVDFMHSFMIVFRVLCGEWIQSMWDCM
;
A
#
# COMPACT_ATOMS: atom_id res chain seq x y z
N GLY A 1 -17.95 10.72 6.85
CA GLY A 1 -17.63 9.96 5.62
C GLY A 1 -17.76 10.79 4.34
N LEU A 2 -18.95 11.33 4.04
CA LEU A 2 -19.26 11.96 2.74
C LEU A 2 -18.56 13.30 2.45
N SER A 3 -17.92 13.94 3.44
CA SER A 3 -17.16 15.18 3.24
C SER A 3 -15.96 15.01 2.30
N VAL A 4 -15.38 13.80 2.19
CA VAL A 4 -14.29 13.50 1.24
C VAL A 4 -14.74 13.68 -0.21
N LEU A 5 -16.02 13.44 -0.52
CA LEU A 5 -16.55 13.64 -1.86
C LEU A 5 -16.50 15.12 -2.27
N ARG A 6 -16.57 16.06 -1.31
CA ARG A 6 -16.39 17.49 -1.60
C ARG A 6 -14.96 17.82 -2.00
N SER A 7 -13.97 17.02 -1.60
CA SER A 7 -12.56 17.20 -2.00
C SER A 7 -12.32 16.84 -3.47
N PHE A 8 -13.18 16.04 -4.11
CA PHE A 8 -13.07 15.77 -5.56
C PHE A 8 -13.17 17.03 -6.42
N ARG A 9 -13.73 18.14 -5.90
CA ARG A 9 -13.70 19.44 -6.58
C ARG A 9 -12.28 19.92 -6.89
N LEU A 10 -11.26 19.43 -6.18
CA LEU A 10 -9.85 19.73 -6.46
C LEU A 10 -9.37 19.13 -7.79
N LEU A 11 -9.98 18.03 -8.28
CA LEU A 11 -9.65 17.44 -9.58
C LEU A 11 -9.85 18.43 -10.74
N ARG A 12 -10.67 19.48 -10.56
CA ARG A 12 -10.83 20.53 -11.57
C ARG A 12 -9.54 21.29 -11.87
N VAL A 13 -8.53 21.23 -10.98
CA VAL A 13 -7.18 21.78 -11.23
C VAL A 13 -6.55 21.12 -12.46
N PHE A 14 -6.86 19.85 -12.75
CA PHE A 14 -6.43 19.20 -13.99
C PHE A 14 -6.98 19.87 -15.26
N LYS A 15 -8.02 20.73 -15.19
CA LYS A 15 -8.45 21.56 -16.32
C LYS A 15 -7.37 22.55 -16.78
N LEU A 16 -6.41 22.92 -15.92
CA LEU A 16 -5.23 23.73 -16.28
C LEU A 16 -4.34 23.02 -17.30
N ALA A 17 -4.42 21.69 -17.41
CA ALA A 17 -3.74 20.95 -18.46
C ALA A 17 -4.22 21.36 -19.85
N LYS A 18 -5.46 21.87 -19.99
CA LYS A 18 -5.97 22.36 -21.28
C LYS A 18 -5.27 23.64 -21.75
N SER A 19 -4.84 24.49 -20.82
CA SER A 19 -4.17 25.77 -21.11
C SER A 19 -2.64 25.66 -21.12
N TRP A 20 -2.06 24.67 -20.44
CA TRP A 20 -0.60 24.52 -20.30
C TRP A 20 -0.08 23.28 -21.04
N PRO A 21 0.65 23.45 -22.16
CA PRO A 21 1.07 22.34 -23.02
C PRO A 21 2.00 21.34 -22.31
N THR A 22 2.87 21.81 -21.41
CA THR A 22 3.79 20.95 -20.63
C THR A 22 3.03 20.00 -19.70
N LEU A 23 1.99 20.49 -19.02
CA LEU A 23 1.17 19.66 -18.12
C LEU A 23 0.35 18.64 -18.91
N ASN A 24 -0.20 19.03 -20.07
CA ASN A 24 -0.90 18.12 -20.96
C ASN A 24 -0.01 17.00 -21.48
N LEU A 25 1.24 17.33 -21.85
CA LEU A 25 2.23 16.37 -22.31
C LEU A 25 2.55 15.34 -21.22
N LEU A 26 2.80 15.79 -19.98
CA LEU A 26 3.07 14.89 -18.85
C LEU A 26 1.91 13.91 -18.60
N ILE A 27 0.66 14.40 -18.56
CA ILE A 27 -0.52 13.56 -18.37
C ILE A 27 -0.69 12.58 -19.54
N SER A 28 -0.45 13.02 -20.77
CA SER A 28 -0.52 12.17 -21.97
C SER A 28 0.52 11.04 -21.93
N ILE A 29 1.76 11.33 -21.52
CA ILE A 29 2.82 10.32 -21.36
C ILE A 29 2.43 9.32 -20.28
N MET A 30 1.99 9.79 -19.11
CA MET A 30 1.52 8.91 -18.02
C MET A 30 0.36 8.01 -18.48
N GLY A 31 -0.62 8.56 -19.19
CA GLY A 31 -1.74 7.79 -19.74
C GLY A 31 -1.31 6.69 -20.72
N LYS A 32 -0.35 7.01 -21.61
CA LYS A 32 0.18 6.06 -22.60
C LYS A 32 0.96 4.92 -21.95
N THR A 33 1.71 5.21 -20.88
CA THR A 33 2.51 4.18 -20.19
C THR A 33 1.68 3.31 -19.26
N ILE A 34 0.54 3.78 -18.73
CA ILE A 34 -0.36 2.97 -17.88
C ILE A 34 -0.84 1.71 -18.60
N GLY A 35 -1.15 1.77 -19.90
CA GLY A 35 -1.57 0.59 -20.66
C GLY A 35 -0.50 -0.50 -20.73
N ALA A 36 0.77 -0.10 -20.91
CA ALA A 36 1.90 -1.03 -20.93
C ALA A 36 2.27 -1.53 -19.52
N LEU A 37 2.14 -0.67 -18.50
CA LEU A 37 2.44 -1.01 -17.10
C LEU A 37 1.32 -1.79 -16.41
N GLY A 38 0.10 -1.79 -16.98
CA GLY A 38 -1.08 -2.40 -16.36
C GLY A 38 -0.90 -3.88 -16.04
N ASN A 39 -0.33 -4.66 -16.97
CA ASN A 39 -0.05 -6.08 -16.74
C ASN A 39 0.96 -6.28 -15.59
N LEU A 40 2.00 -5.45 -15.54
CA LEU A 40 3.00 -5.51 -14.47
C LEU A 40 2.38 -5.16 -13.12
N THR A 41 1.59 -4.08 -13.05
CA THR A 41 0.89 -3.68 -11.83
C THR A 41 -0.10 -4.74 -11.37
N PHE A 42 -0.80 -5.40 -12.30
CA PHE A 42 -1.73 -6.47 -11.98
C PHE A 42 -1.02 -7.68 -11.36
N VAL A 43 0.07 -8.15 -11.99
CA VAL A 43 0.88 -9.24 -11.44
C VAL A 43 1.47 -8.86 -10.08
N LEU A 44 1.98 -7.63 -9.92
CA LEU A 44 2.47 -7.13 -8.64
C LEU A 44 1.36 -7.15 -7.56
N GLY A 45 0.14 -6.74 -7.91
CA GLY A 45 -1.01 -6.80 -7.01
C GLY A 45 -1.34 -8.22 -6.54
N ILE A 46 -1.28 -9.20 -7.45
CA ILE A 46 -1.45 -10.62 -7.10
C ILE A 46 -0.34 -11.10 -6.15
N ILE A 47 0.92 -10.76 -6.45
CA ILE A 47 2.05 -11.12 -5.60
C ILE A 47 1.86 -10.55 -4.19
N ILE A 48 1.52 -9.27 -4.06
CA ILE A 48 1.26 -8.63 -2.76
C ILE A 48 0.11 -9.34 -2.03
N PHE A 49 -0.97 -9.68 -2.73
CA PHE A 49 -2.12 -10.37 -2.15
C PHE A 49 -1.73 -11.75 -1.58
N ILE A 50 -1.00 -12.55 -2.35
CA ILE A 50 -0.55 -13.89 -1.93
C ILE A 50 0.34 -13.76 -0.69
N PHE A 51 1.35 -12.88 -0.71
CA PHE A 51 2.24 -12.68 0.43
C PHE A 51 1.53 -12.13 1.67
N ALA A 52 0.55 -11.25 1.51
CA ALA A 52 -0.25 -10.73 2.63
C ALA A 52 -1.06 -11.85 3.30
N VAL A 53 -1.70 -12.71 2.50
CA VAL A 53 -2.48 -13.84 3.03
C VAL A 53 -1.57 -14.89 3.67
N MET A 54 -0.43 -15.22 3.05
CA MET A 54 0.55 -16.15 3.63
C MET A 54 1.12 -15.61 4.95
N GLY A 55 1.52 -14.35 4.99
CA GLY A 55 2.06 -13.71 6.20
C GLY A 55 1.06 -13.72 7.36
N MET A 56 -0.22 -13.46 7.06
CA MET A 56 -1.30 -13.52 8.05
C MET A 56 -1.49 -14.94 8.62
N GLN A 57 -1.49 -15.95 7.76
CA GLN A 57 -1.67 -17.34 8.20
C GLN A 57 -0.48 -17.88 9.00
N LEU A 58 0.74 -17.48 8.64
CA LEU A 58 1.97 -17.95 9.30
C LEU A 58 2.30 -17.19 10.58
N PHE A 59 2.17 -15.85 10.56
CA PHE A 59 2.66 -14.99 11.63
C PHE A 59 1.55 -14.34 12.45
N GLY A 60 0.32 -14.25 11.94
CA GLY A 60 -0.77 -13.52 12.60
C GLY A 60 -1.05 -13.99 14.04
N LYS A 61 -1.11 -15.31 14.25
CA LYS A 61 -1.30 -15.88 15.61
C LYS A 61 -0.12 -15.59 16.54
N ASN A 62 1.10 -15.65 16.02
CA ASN A 62 2.31 -15.39 16.83
C ASN A 62 2.34 -13.96 17.35
N TYR A 63 1.91 -12.98 16.54
CA TYR A 63 1.76 -11.58 16.97
C TYR A 63 0.74 -11.42 18.10
N GLU A 64 -0.31 -12.26 18.12
CA GLU A 64 -1.34 -12.19 19.16
C GLU A 64 -0.92 -12.88 20.47
N GLU A 65 -0.27 -14.03 20.37
CA GLU A 65 0.20 -14.80 21.53
C GLU A 65 1.42 -14.15 22.19
N SER A 66 2.29 -13.52 21.39
CA SER A 66 3.51 -12.84 21.85
C SER A 66 3.31 -11.36 22.16
N LYS A 67 2.07 -10.89 22.36
CA LYS A 67 1.78 -9.47 22.70
C LYS A 67 2.64 -8.92 23.83
N HIS A 68 2.98 -9.77 24.81
CA HIS A 68 3.81 -9.44 25.97
C HIS A 68 5.27 -9.09 25.65
N LYS A 69 5.78 -9.46 24.46
CA LYS A 69 7.14 -9.12 24.02
C LYS A 69 7.23 -7.70 23.46
N PHE A 70 6.09 -7.10 23.12
CA PHE A 70 6.02 -5.77 22.55
C PHE A 70 5.80 -4.71 23.63
N LYS A 71 6.15 -3.48 23.29
CA LYS A 71 5.96 -2.33 24.16
C LYS A 71 4.49 -2.20 24.55
N ASP A 72 4.24 -1.95 25.84
CA ASP A 72 2.90 -1.78 26.42
C ASP A 72 1.98 -3.03 26.32
N ASN A 73 2.54 -4.21 26.03
CA ASN A 73 1.81 -5.47 25.81
C ASN A 73 0.77 -5.37 24.67
N MET A 74 1.00 -4.50 23.68
CA MET A 74 0.09 -4.26 22.57
C MET A 74 0.71 -4.71 21.24
N VAL A 75 -0.16 -5.10 20.30
CA VAL A 75 0.26 -5.43 18.93
C VAL A 75 0.81 -4.17 18.26
N PRO A 76 1.99 -4.23 17.62
CA PRO A 76 2.54 -3.08 16.90
C PRO A 76 1.63 -2.64 15.75
N ARG A 77 1.74 -1.36 15.35
CA ARG A 77 0.95 -0.79 14.25
C ARG A 77 1.15 -1.54 12.92
N TRP A 78 2.35 -2.06 12.71
CA TRP A 78 2.71 -2.92 11.59
C TRP A 78 2.67 -4.36 12.11
N ASN A 79 1.59 -5.09 11.80
CA ASN A 79 1.44 -6.49 12.17
C ASN A 79 0.82 -7.34 11.06
N PHE A 80 0.85 -8.66 11.24
CA PHE A 80 0.23 -9.64 10.35
C PHE A 80 -1.11 -10.19 10.88
N VAL A 81 -1.80 -9.49 11.79
CA VAL A 81 -3.04 -10.00 12.41
C VAL A 81 -4.22 -9.94 11.43
N ASP A 82 -4.40 -8.78 10.77
CA ASP A 82 -5.45 -8.59 9.76
C ASP A 82 -4.88 -8.54 8.35
N PHE A 83 -5.74 -8.82 7.37
CA PHE A 83 -5.38 -8.73 5.95
C PHE A 83 -4.87 -7.34 5.54
N MET A 84 -5.53 -6.25 5.95
CA MET A 84 -5.12 -4.89 5.58
C MET A 84 -3.78 -4.50 6.22
N HIS A 85 -3.53 -4.90 7.47
CA HIS A 85 -2.25 -4.68 8.14
C HIS A 85 -1.13 -5.48 7.47
N SER A 86 -1.38 -6.75 7.14
CA SER A 86 -0.47 -7.62 6.39
C SER A 86 -0.14 -7.06 5.01
N PHE A 87 -1.15 -6.59 4.28
CA PHE A 87 -0.99 -5.95 2.97
C PHE A 87 -0.09 -4.72 3.06
N MET A 88 -0.31 -3.86 4.06
CA MET A 88 0.50 -2.66 4.28
C MET A 88 1.96 -3.00 4.66
N ILE A 89 2.22 -4.06 5.43
CA ILE A 89 3.59 -4.53 5.68
C ILE A 89 4.25 -4.98 4.38
N VAL A 90 3.60 -5.84 3.60
CA VAL A 90 4.18 -6.36 2.35
C VAL A 90 4.47 -5.22 1.37
N PHE A 91 3.57 -4.24 1.28
CA PHE A 91 3.81 -3.03 0.51
C PHE A 91 5.01 -2.23 1.04
N ARG A 92 5.13 -2.04 2.37
CA ARG A 92 6.25 -1.34 3.00
C ARG A 92 7.59 -2.04 2.73
N VAL A 93 7.62 -3.38 2.76
CA VAL A 93 8.79 -4.21 2.40
C VAL A 93 9.20 -3.96 0.94
N LEU A 94 8.24 -3.88 0.02
CA LEU A 94 8.52 -3.56 -1.39
C LEU A 94 9.06 -2.13 -1.59
N CYS A 95 8.75 -1.19 -0.70
CA CYS A 95 9.37 0.14 -0.67
C CYS A 95 10.79 0.15 -0.08
N GLY A 96 11.33 -1.00 0.35
CA GLY A 96 12.69 -1.15 0.89
C GLY A 96 12.78 -1.18 2.42
N GLU A 97 11.66 -1.00 3.11
CA GLU A 97 11.60 -0.89 4.58
C GLU A 97 11.27 -2.23 5.25
N TRP A 98 12.13 -3.24 5.05
CA TRP A 98 11.87 -4.62 5.50
C TRP A 98 12.46 -4.97 6.86
N ILE A 99 13.61 -4.39 7.23
CA ILE A 99 14.39 -4.82 8.39
C ILE A 99 13.64 -4.64 9.71
N GLN A 100 12.94 -3.51 9.89
CA GLN A 100 12.17 -3.24 11.11
C GLN A 100 11.02 -4.23 11.28
N SER A 101 10.28 -4.49 10.19
CA SER A 101 9.17 -5.46 10.20
C SER A 101 9.67 -6.89 10.46
N MET A 102 10.91 -7.20 10.05
CA MET A 102 11.54 -8.50 10.30
C MET A 102 11.90 -8.69 11.78
N TRP A 103 12.45 -7.67 12.44
CA TRP A 103 12.75 -7.73 13.87
C TRP A 103 11.49 -7.91 14.72
N ASP A 104 10.39 -7.24 14.35
CA ASP A 104 9.11 -7.39 15.06
C ASP A 104 8.48 -8.80 14.87
N CYS A 105 8.94 -9.55 13.87
CA CYS A 105 8.39 -10.87 13.52
C CYS A 105 9.19 -12.04 14.15
N MET A 106 10.42 -11.81 14.60
CA MET A 106 11.28 -12.81 15.26
C MET A 106 11.11 -12.79 16.79
#